data_AF-A0A6B2LM00-F1
#
_entry.id   AF-A0A6B2LM00-F1
#
_cell.length_a   1.000
_cell.length_b   1.000
_cell.length_c   1.000
_cell.angle_alpha   90.00
_cell.angle_beta   90.00
_cell.angle_gamma   90.00
#
_symmetry.space_group_name_H-M   'P 1'
#
loop_
_entity.id
_entity.type
_entity.pdbx_description
1 polymer ?
#
loop_
_entity_poly.entity_id
_entity_poly.type
_entity_poly.pdbx_seq_one_letter_code
_entity_poly.pdbx_strand_id
1 'polypeptide(L)'
;MVKGREGKTTPLVTMVEEGLGVNKVKLNKGIRKNIRVRPGEAVTIQGCAGLPYGKSIRVRPFADKIKEGGGADFQVLLKHYYQEAYRPAAKGDLFSLDGVEFKITETNPSPYCIVSNDTAILYDNYPLQREHNETSLEDTPTDTNI
;
A
#
# COMPACT_ATOMS: atom_id res chain seq x y z
N MET A 1 1.58 3.27 -13.36
CA MET A 1 1.87 1.91 -12.85
C MET A 1 3.37 1.75 -12.71
N VAL A 2 3.83 1.34 -11.53
CA VAL A 2 5.26 1.18 -11.23
C VAL A 2 5.59 -0.30 -11.21
N LYS A 3 6.53 -0.69 -12.07
CA LYS A 3 7.08 -2.04 -12.14
C LYS A 3 8.38 -2.07 -11.38
N GLY A 4 8.44 -2.91 -10.35
CA GLY A 4 9.67 -3.20 -9.63
C GLY A 4 10.29 -4.51 -10.11
N ARG A 5 10.84 -5.25 -9.16
CA ARG A 5 11.51 -6.54 -9.42
C ARG A 5 10.54 -7.71 -9.30
N GLU A 6 10.98 -8.86 -9.78
CA GLU A 6 10.24 -10.14 -9.71
C GLU A 6 8.82 -10.08 -10.31
N GLY A 7 8.61 -9.24 -11.32
CA GLY A 7 7.31 -9.10 -11.99
C GLY A 7 6.24 -8.42 -11.14
N LYS A 8 6.59 -7.86 -9.97
CA LYS A 8 5.65 -7.13 -9.12
C LYS A 8 5.41 -5.74 -9.67
N THR A 9 4.13 -5.39 -9.72
CA THR A 9 3.67 -4.14 -10.33
C THR A 9 2.54 -3.59 -9.47
N THR A 10 2.63 -2.31 -9.12
CA THR A 10 1.64 -1.63 -8.29
C THR A 10 1.23 -0.30 -8.93
N PRO A 11 -0.07 -0.01 -9.07
CA PRO A 11 -0.56 1.30 -9.47
C PRO A 11 -0.32 2.34 -8.36
N LEU A 12 0.08 3.55 -8.73
CA LEU A 12 0.35 4.65 -7.82
C LEU A 12 -0.11 5.97 -8.44
N VAL A 13 -0.44 6.93 -7.59
CA VAL A 13 -0.67 8.32 -7.99
C VAL A 13 0.66 9.06 -7.86
N THR A 14 1.03 9.81 -8.90
CA THR A 14 2.21 10.66 -8.91
C THR A 14 1.84 12.05 -8.42
N MET A 15 2.62 12.58 -7.48
CA MET A 15 2.55 13.98 -7.06
C MET A 15 3.82 14.68 -7.51
N VAL A 16 3.70 15.97 -7.85
CA VAL A 16 4.86 16.80 -8.19
C VAL A 16 5.49 17.26 -6.88
N GLU A 17 6.80 17.08 -6.75
CA GLU A 17 7.58 17.55 -5.62
C GLU A 17 8.76 18.38 -6.13
N GLU A 18 8.90 19.60 -5.63
CA GLU A 18 9.99 20.50 -5.98
C GLU A 18 11.26 20.10 -5.20
N GLY A 19 12.42 20.14 -5.87
CA GLY A 19 13.72 19.78 -5.25
C GLY A 19 14.14 18.32 -5.41
N LEU A 20 13.37 17.50 -6.13
CA LEU A 20 13.78 16.14 -6.45
C LEU A 20 14.78 16.12 -7.61
N GLY A 21 15.93 15.46 -7.43
CA GLY A 21 16.95 15.33 -8.48
C GLY A 21 16.43 14.62 -9.73
N VAL A 22 16.98 15.00 -10.90
CA VAL A 22 16.62 14.39 -12.19
C VAL A 22 16.79 12.87 -12.12
N ASN A 23 15.80 12.11 -12.60
CA ASN A 23 15.71 10.64 -12.54
C ASN A 23 15.59 10.01 -11.15
N LYS A 24 15.19 10.77 -10.13
CA LYS A 24 14.81 10.20 -8.81
C LYS A 24 13.29 10.17 -8.64
N VAL A 25 12.81 9.20 -7.89
CA VAL A 25 11.41 9.10 -7.45
C VAL A 25 11.37 8.77 -5.96
N LYS A 26 10.54 9.48 -5.20
CA LYS A 26 10.27 9.15 -3.80
C LYS A 26 9.12 8.15 -3.74
N LEU A 27 9.36 7.01 -3.09
CA LEU A 27 8.38 5.96 -2.88
C LEU A 27 8.30 5.64 -1.39
N ASN A 28 7.08 5.50 -0.87
CA ASN A 28 6.88 5.09 0.52
C ASN A 28 7.45 3.68 0.76
N LYS A 29 7.85 3.42 2.01
CA LYS A 29 8.39 2.11 2.44
C LYS A 29 7.47 0.94 2.05
N GLY A 30 6.16 1.08 2.28
CA GLY A 30 5.14 0.11 1.86
C GLY A 30 5.22 -0.23 0.38
N ILE A 31 5.24 0.79 -0.47
CA ILE A 31 5.31 0.65 -1.91
C ILE A 31 6.60 -0.04 -2.35
N ARG A 32 7.75 0.39 -1.82
CA ARG A 32 9.06 -0.21 -2.14
C ARG A 32 9.07 -1.71 -1.83
N LYS A 33 8.48 -2.10 -0.70
CA LYS A 33 8.36 -3.51 -0.31
C LYS A 33 7.38 -4.28 -1.21
N ASN A 34 6.24 -3.69 -1.58
CA ASN A 34 5.27 -4.33 -2.48
C ASN A 34 5.89 -4.67 -3.86
N ILE A 35 6.74 -3.79 -4.38
CA ILE A 35 7.43 -3.99 -5.66
C ILE A 35 8.84 -4.62 -5.53
N ARG A 36 9.23 -5.01 -4.31
CA ARG A 36 10.52 -5.64 -3.96
C ARG A 36 11.75 -4.87 -4.44
N VAL A 37 11.77 -3.56 -4.23
CA VAL A 37 12.92 -2.70 -4.58
C VAL A 37 13.58 -2.12 -3.36
N ARG A 38 14.89 -1.95 -3.44
CA ARG A 38 15.70 -1.25 -2.43
C ARG A 38 15.97 0.20 -2.85
N PRO A 39 16.27 1.11 -1.90
CA PRO A 39 16.75 2.44 -2.25
C PRO A 39 17.97 2.35 -3.20
N GLY A 40 17.97 3.18 -4.24
CA GLY A 40 19.03 3.19 -5.27
C GLY A 40 18.79 2.23 -6.45
N GLU A 41 17.79 1.35 -6.39
CA GLU A 41 17.44 0.50 -7.54
C GLU A 41 16.54 1.22 -8.55
N ALA A 42 16.73 0.89 -9.83
CA ALA A 42 15.91 1.43 -10.90
C ALA A 42 14.51 0.81 -10.91
N VAL A 43 13.50 1.66 -11.15
CA VAL A 43 12.09 1.26 -11.33
C VAL A 43 11.58 1.73 -12.68
N THR A 44 10.65 0.97 -13.27
CA THR A 44 10.00 1.38 -14.53
C THR A 44 8.64 1.99 -14.23
N ILE A 45 8.42 3.21 -14.69
CA ILE A 45 7.15 3.91 -14.56
C ILE A 45 6.46 3.88 -15.92
N GLN A 46 5.25 3.31 -15.98
CA GLN A 46 4.43 3.28 -17.18
C GLN A 46 3.08 3.95 -16.91
N GLY A 47 2.67 4.86 -17.78
CA GLY A 47 1.34 5.48 -17.72
C GLY A 47 0.24 4.42 -17.82
N CYS A 48 -0.76 4.50 -16.94
CA CYS A 48 -1.92 3.61 -16.95
C CYS A 48 -3.15 4.46 -16.65
N ALA A 49 -3.98 4.68 -17.67
CA ALA A 49 -5.12 5.59 -17.62
C ALA A 49 -6.48 4.87 -17.51
N GLY A 50 -6.49 3.57 -17.18
CA GLY A 50 -7.69 2.73 -17.25
C GLY A 50 -7.96 1.90 -16.00
N LEU A 51 -7.57 2.38 -14.81
CA LEU A 51 -7.88 1.66 -13.57
C LEU A 51 -9.36 1.83 -13.22
N PRO A 52 -10.12 0.72 -13.08
CA PRO A 52 -11.52 0.80 -12.69
C PRO A 52 -11.68 1.23 -11.23
N TYR A 53 -12.81 1.89 -10.93
CA TYR A 53 -13.20 2.16 -9.55
C TYR A 53 -13.55 0.86 -8.82
N GLY A 54 -13.07 0.74 -7.60
CA GLY A 54 -13.33 -0.40 -6.72
C GLY A 54 -14.77 -0.43 -6.27
N LYS A 55 -15.43 -1.59 -6.38
CA LYS A 55 -16.68 -1.88 -5.68
C LYS A 55 -16.41 -2.18 -4.21
N SER A 56 -15.39 -2.99 -3.94
CA SER A 56 -15.01 -3.35 -2.58
C SER A 56 -13.54 -3.74 -2.47
N ILE A 57 -12.92 -3.43 -1.34
CA ILE A 57 -11.59 -3.92 -0.97
C ILE A 57 -11.67 -4.67 0.35
N ARG A 58 -10.90 -5.74 0.49
CA ARG A 58 -10.79 -6.50 1.74
C ARG A 58 -9.40 -6.31 2.31
N VAL A 59 -9.35 -5.86 3.56
CA VAL A 59 -8.11 -5.57 4.28
C VAL A 59 -8.05 -6.35 5.57
N ARG A 60 -6.84 -6.84 5.89
CA ARG A 60 -6.54 -7.53 7.14
C ARG A 60 -5.34 -6.91 7.83
N PRO A 61 -5.37 -6.76 9.15
CA PRO A 61 -4.23 -6.30 9.93
C PRO A 61 -3.25 -7.45 10.16
N PHE A 62 -1.98 -7.14 10.46
CA PHE A 62 -1.02 -8.13 10.93
C PHE A 62 -1.05 -8.29 12.44
N ALA A 63 -0.99 -9.54 12.91
CA ALA A 63 -1.09 -9.89 14.33
C ALA A 63 0.01 -9.27 15.20
N ASP A 64 1.21 -9.07 14.65
CA ASP A 64 2.37 -8.58 15.39
C ASP A 64 2.31 -7.08 15.72
N LYS A 65 1.51 -6.31 14.97
CA LYS A 65 1.34 -4.86 15.17
C LYS A 65 0.03 -4.48 15.84
N ILE A 66 -0.88 -5.42 16.03
CA ILE A 66 -2.09 -5.20 16.82
C ILE A 66 -1.70 -5.29 18.28
N LYS A 67 -1.68 -4.14 18.98
CA LYS A 67 -1.57 -4.14 20.43
C LYS A 67 -2.79 -4.83 21.03
N GLU A 68 -2.57 -5.76 21.96
CA GLU A 68 -3.64 -6.31 22.81
C GLU A 68 -4.30 -5.16 23.57
N GLY A 69 -5.46 -4.68 23.10
CA GLY A 69 -6.22 -3.59 23.73
C GLY A 69 -6.44 -2.31 22.91
N GLY A 70 -6.21 -2.31 21.59
CA GLY A 70 -6.44 -1.13 20.73
C GLY A 70 -7.92 -0.90 20.39
N GLY A 71 -8.64 -0.16 21.23
CA GLY A 71 -10.05 0.26 21.05
C GLY A 71 -10.27 1.35 19.99
N ALA A 72 -9.67 1.22 18.81
CA ALA A 72 -9.95 2.09 17.66
C ALA A 72 -10.70 1.29 16.58
N ASP A 73 -11.80 1.83 16.09
CA ASP A 73 -12.49 1.28 14.92
C ASP A 73 -11.58 1.43 13.70
N PHE A 74 -10.78 0.41 13.41
CA PHE A 74 -9.91 0.39 12.23
C PHE A 74 -10.69 0.68 10.96
N GLN A 75 -11.96 0.30 10.90
CA GLN A 75 -12.85 0.64 9.80
C GLN A 75 -12.99 2.15 9.59
N VAL A 76 -13.06 2.95 10.66
CA VAL A 76 -13.12 4.42 10.60
C VAL A 76 -11.78 4.99 10.15
N LEU A 77 -10.66 4.51 10.69
CA LEU A 77 -9.31 4.92 10.29
C LEU A 77 -9.05 4.63 8.80
N LEU A 78 -9.39 3.42 8.36
CA LEU A 78 -9.29 3.01 6.96
C LEU A 78 -10.18 3.88 6.06
N LYS A 79 -11.40 4.19 6.50
CA LYS A 79 -12.28 5.10 5.77
C LYS A 79 -11.65 6.48 5.60
N HIS A 80 -11.14 7.08 6.67
CA HIS A 80 -10.42 8.36 6.60
C HIS A 80 -9.17 8.31 5.72
N TYR A 81 -8.42 7.19 5.74
CA TYR A 81 -7.21 7.03 4.93
C TYR A 81 -7.48 7.04 3.42
N TYR A 82 -8.60 6.45 3.00
CA TYR A 82 -9.00 6.36 1.60
C TYR A 82 -9.96 7.47 1.15
N GLN A 83 -10.56 8.20 2.09
CA GLN A 83 -11.49 9.29 1.83
C GLN A 83 -10.85 10.35 0.94
N GLU A 84 -11.48 10.62 -0.21
CA GLU A 84 -11.10 11.65 -1.21
C GLU A 84 -9.67 11.57 -1.75
N ALA A 85 -8.92 10.52 -1.40
CA ALA A 85 -7.54 10.38 -1.80
C ALA A 85 -7.38 9.62 -3.13
N TYR A 86 -8.45 9.01 -3.64
CA TYR A 86 -8.48 8.20 -4.87
C TYR A 86 -7.27 7.26 -4.98
N ARG A 87 -6.86 6.68 -3.85
CA ARG A 87 -5.65 5.87 -3.77
C ARG A 87 -5.91 4.55 -4.47
N PRO A 88 -5.03 4.13 -5.39
CA PRO A 88 -5.13 2.82 -5.99
C PRO A 88 -4.76 1.74 -4.98
N ALA A 89 -5.49 0.63 -5.01
CA ALA A 89 -5.28 -0.54 -4.18
C ALA A 89 -5.03 -1.75 -5.08
N ALA A 90 -4.00 -2.53 -4.76
CA ALA A 90 -3.72 -3.80 -5.42
C ALA A 90 -3.92 -4.99 -4.47
N LYS A 91 -4.37 -6.12 -5.00
CA LYS A 91 -4.40 -7.37 -4.27
C LYS A 91 -2.98 -7.78 -3.87
N GLY A 92 -2.77 -7.99 -2.58
CA GLY A 92 -1.50 -8.37 -1.97
C GLY A 92 -0.62 -7.20 -1.52
N ASP A 93 -1.03 -5.95 -1.75
CA ASP A 93 -0.27 -4.79 -1.29
C ASP A 93 -0.32 -4.66 0.24
N LEU A 94 0.80 -4.18 0.78
CA LEU A 94 1.01 -3.88 2.18
C LEU A 94 1.08 -2.36 2.38
N PHE A 95 0.44 -1.86 3.43
CA PHE A 95 0.53 -0.46 3.85
C PHE A 95 0.51 -0.36 5.38
N SER A 96 0.93 0.78 5.92
CA SER A 96 0.87 1.05 7.36
C SER A 96 0.05 2.30 7.63
N LEU A 97 -0.76 2.24 8.69
CA LEU A 97 -1.58 3.32 9.20
C LEU A 97 -1.46 3.33 10.72
N ASP A 98 -1.07 4.46 11.30
CA ASP A 98 -0.88 4.66 12.74
C ASP A 98 -0.06 3.56 13.45
N GLY A 99 0.98 3.05 12.77
CA GLY A 99 1.87 2.02 13.31
C GLY A 99 1.34 0.59 13.20
N VAL A 100 0.12 0.40 12.67
CA VAL A 100 -0.43 -0.91 12.33
C VAL A 100 -0.17 -1.20 10.86
N GLU A 101 0.25 -2.42 10.55
CA GLU A 101 0.41 -2.87 9.17
C GLU A 101 -0.85 -3.61 8.70
N PHE A 102 -1.25 -3.33 7.47
CA PHE A 102 -2.40 -3.93 6.81
C PHE A 102 -1.99 -4.53 5.47
N LYS A 103 -2.65 -5.63 5.12
CA LYS A 103 -2.55 -6.29 3.82
C LYS A 103 -3.90 -6.24 3.11
N ILE A 104 -3.90 -5.85 1.85
CA ILE A 104 -5.06 -5.98 0.98
C ILE A 104 -5.12 -7.43 0.51
N THR A 105 -6.07 -8.19 1.03
CA THR A 105 -6.21 -9.61 0.67
C THR A 105 -6.98 -9.78 -0.64
N GLU A 106 -7.94 -8.90 -0.89
CA GLU A 106 -8.80 -8.96 -2.08
C GLU A 106 -9.19 -7.56 -2.55
N THR A 107 -9.35 -7.41 -3.86
CA THR A 107 -9.87 -6.21 -4.52
C THR A 107 -10.95 -6.62 -5.51
N ASN A 108 -12.00 -5.81 -5.62
CA ASN A 108 -13.05 -5.98 -6.60
C ASN A 108 -13.24 -4.65 -7.34
N PRO A 109 -12.86 -4.55 -8.62
CA PRO A 109 -12.26 -5.60 -9.46
C PRO A 109 -10.80 -5.93 -9.08
N SER A 110 -10.40 -7.16 -9.39
CA SER A 110 -9.04 -7.69 -9.16
C SER A 110 -8.22 -7.63 -10.46
N PRO A 111 -6.89 -7.43 -10.42
CA PRO A 111 -6.05 -7.29 -9.23
C PRO A 111 -5.86 -5.84 -8.75
N TYR A 112 -6.33 -4.84 -9.50
CA TYR A 112 -6.14 -3.41 -9.22
C TYR A 112 -7.47 -2.66 -9.27
N CYS A 113 -7.66 -1.73 -8.35
CA CYS A 113 -8.80 -0.81 -8.36
C CYS A 113 -8.45 0.55 -7.74
N ILE A 114 -9.20 1.58 -8.08
CA ILE A 114 -9.14 2.89 -7.40
C ILE A 114 -10.16 2.89 -6.27
N VAL A 115 -9.72 3.14 -5.04
CA VAL A 115 -10.62 3.29 -3.91
C VAL A 115 -11.25 4.68 -3.96
N SER A 116 -12.56 4.72 -4.12
CA SER A 116 -13.39 5.92 -4.15
C SER A 116 -14.28 5.98 -2.90
N ASN A 117 -15.03 7.08 -2.72
CA ASN A 117 -15.97 7.21 -1.61
C ASN A 117 -17.09 6.15 -1.64
N ASP A 118 -17.41 5.61 -2.82
CA ASP A 118 -18.41 4.56 -3.01
C ASP A 118 -17.86 3.13 -2.83
N THR A 119 -16.53 2.99 -2.67
CA THR A 119 -15.89 1.68 -2.51
C THR A 119 -16.09 1.14 -1.10
N ALA A 120 -16.67 -0.05 -0.98
CA ALA A 120 -16.85 -0.71 0.30
C ALA A 120 -15.52 -1.23 0.87
N ILE A 121 -15.08 -0.67 2.00
CA ILE A 121 -13.87 -1.11 2.69
C ILE A 121 -14.27 -2.17 3.73
N LEU A 122 -13.97 -3.44 3.43
CA LEU A 122 -14.22 -4.58 4.29
C LEU A 122 -13.00 -4.86 5.16
N TYR A 123 -13.15 -4.65 6.46
CA TYR A 123 -12.13 -4.97 7.46
C TYR A 123 -12.44 -6.33 8.08
N ASP A 124 -11.52 -7.28 7.94
CA ASP A 124 -11.61 -8.60 8.58
C ASP A 124 -10.85 -8.56 9.91
N ASN A 125 -11.55 -8.84 11.01
CA ASN A 125 -10.99 -8.91 12.37
C ASN A 125 -10.03 -10.09 12.59
N TYR A 126 -9.79 -10.93 11.58
CA TYR A 126 -8.87 -12.04 11.66
C TYR A 126 -7.47 -11.57 11.28
N PRO A 127 -6.57 -11.38 12.26
CA PRO A 127 -5.24 -10.89 11.98
C PRO A 127 -4.45 -11.92 11.18
N LEU A 128 -3.67 -11.45 10.22
CA LEU A 128 -2.75 -12.29 9.47
C LEU A 128 -1.47 -12.50 10.27
N GLN A 129 -1.02 -13.74 10.33
CA GLN A 129 0.33 -14.05 10.75
C GLN A 129 1.28 -13.72 9.59
N ARG A 130 2.37 -13.00 9.87
CA ARG A 130 3.39 -12.74 8.84
C ARG A 130 3.94 -14.07 8.34
N GLU A 131 3.84 -14.32 7.04
CA GLU A 131 4.60 -15.41 6.45
C GLU A 131 6.10 -15.10 6.55
N HIS A 132 6.94 -16.14 6.66
CA HIS A 132 8.40 -15.99 6.82
C HIS A 132 9.07 -15.12 5.74
N ASN A 133 8.42 -14.94 4.58
CA ASN A 133 8.89 -14.12 3.47
C ASN A 133 8.38 -12.64 3.52
N GLU A 134 7.55 -12.26 4.49
CA GLU A 134 7.02 -10.91 4.68
C GLU A 134 7.74 -10.21 5.85
N THR A 135 8.94 -9.67 5.58
CA THR A 135 9.75 -8.85 6.50
C THR A 135 8.97 -7.62 6.98
N SER A 136 9.18 -7.04 8.18
CA SER A 136 8.40 -5.85 8.60
C SER A 136 8.66 -4.62 7.73
N LEU A 137 7.68 -3.71 7.61
CA LEU A 137 7.94 -2.41 6.95
C LEU A 137 9.00 -1.60 7.71
N GLU A 138 9.12 -1.83 9.02
CA GLU A 138 10.16 -1.26 9.88
C GLU A 138 11.57 -1.75 9.54
N ASP A 139 11.73 -3.00 9.11
CA ASP A 139 13.04 -3.57 8.76
C ASP A 139 13.58 -3.08 7.41
N THR A 140 12.78 -2.29 6.68
CA THR A 140 13.27 -1.68 5.44
C THR A 140 14.20 -0.51 5.77
N PRO A 141 15.44 -0.50 5.22
CA PRO A 141 16.39 0.57 5.51
C PRO A 141 15.76 1.92 5.15
N THR A 142 15.72 2.80 6.15
CA THR A 142 15.30 4.18 6.01
C THR A 142 16.54 4.97 5.71
N ASP A 143 16.78 5.33 4.45
CA ASP A 143 17.79 6.33 4.16
C ASP A 143 17.27 7.68 4.67
N THR A 144 17.69 8.06 5.88
CA THR A 144 17.45 9.37 6.50
C THR A 144 18.40 10.43 5.91
N ASN A 145 18.69 10.39 4.62
CA ASN A 145 19.55 11.38 3.97
C ASN A 145 19.22 11.47 2.47
N ILE A 146 18.18 12.22 2.11
CA ILE A 146 18.15 13.14 0.95
C ILE A 146 17.15 14.26 1.25
#